data_AF-A0A535P0T8-F1
#
_entry.id   AF-A0A535P0T8-F1
#
_cell.length_a   1.000
_cell.length_b   1.000
_cell.length_c   1.000
_cell.angle_alpha   90.00
_cell.angle_beta   90.00
_cell.angle_gamma   90.00
#
_symmetry.space_group_name_H-M   'P 1'
#
loop_
_entity.id
_entity.type
_entity.pdbx_description
1 polymer ?
#
loop_
_entity_poly.entity_id
_entity_poly.type
_entity_poly.pdbx_seq_one_letter_code
_entity_poly.pdbx_strand_id
1 'polypeptide(L)'
;KCAVGCSVTLWQRRGQLVRVTSHENDDIDEGWICDRGRFDYTDVNDPSRLRTPSIKGARATWADAINAVAGGIKGKGAKLGVSLPQDITNEEAFLFRKLLDGPLKGAKVKMHGRTAIPAPANGAGRAQGALPASLMHIREIDDARVIVVVASDLEHDVPIIDLRVKKAISKRGAKLIVVYPDSVDLDRHPGTVHIRNAPGSAAAEVRKLASHELLRDPGGPVAILFGDGYGGEDIDDLASACGDLARKVGGKEMALYRATNERGALAAGVAGWDKLDGVEALFSWGPPPTAGIPKSVKFSASWDHLPRAGHEAAVVLPATTFAERQGSYTNLEGTVQFLRPPIPVPAPLKEGWEVLCELAAALGLHLDYAGVVPIQREMALQTPDLEPAPPPVLVGPAHP
;
A
#
# COMPACT_ATOMS: atom_id res chain seq x y z
N LYS A 1 0.90 -6.84 3.74
CA LYS A 1 -0.08 -7.65 2.97
C LYS A 1 -1.35 -6.86 2.69
N CYS A 2 -1.93 -6.17 3.67
CA CYS A 2 -2.89 -5.07 3.44
C CYS A 2 -2.37 -3.76 4.05
N ALA A 3 -3.13 -2.68 3.91
CA ALA A 3 -2.73 -1.33 4.34
C ALA A 3 -2.75 -1.08 5.86
N VAL A 4 -3.27 -2.00 6.69
CA VAL A 4 -3.30 -1.82 8.15
C VAL A 4 -1.88 -1.66 8.73
N GLY A 5 -0.91 -2.36 8.16
CA GLY A 5 0.46 -2.37 8.69
C GLY A 5 0.54 -3.05 10.06
N CYS A 6 0.05 -4.29 10.17
CA CYS A 6 0.17 -5.04 11.42
C CYS A 6 1.65 -5.32 11.73
N SER A 7 2.01 -5.21 13.00
CA SER A 7 3.35 -5.52 13.49
C SER A 7 3.55 -7.02 13.50
N VAL A 8 4.65 -7.47 12.89
CA VAL A 8 4.95 -8.90 12.71
C VAL A 8 6.36 -9.25 13.15
N THR A 9 6.51 -10.46 13.65
CA THR A 9 7.81 -11.12 13.79
C THR A 9 7.97 -12.14 12.68
N LEU A 10 9.00 -11.96 11.86
CA LEU A 10 9.38 -12.90 10.81
C LEU A 10 10.42 -13.88 11.37
N TRP A 11 10.03 -15.14 11.53
CA TRP A 11 10.89 -16.17 12.10
C TRP A 11 11.65 -16.88 10.99
N GLN A 12 12.99 -16.87 11.04
CA GLN A 12 13.81 -17.62 10.08
C GLN A 12 14.54 -18.77 10.76
N ARG A 13 14.77 -19.84 9.99
CA ARG A 13 15.72 -20.90 10.33
C ARG A 13 16.53 -21.28 9.10
N ARG A 14 17.86 -21.21 9.18
CA ARG A 14 18.80 -21.59 8.10
C ARG A 14 18.53 -20.86 6.77
N GLY A 15 18.22 -19.56 6.84
CA GLY A 15 17.96 -18.73 5.67
C GLY A 15 16.58 -18.94 5.04
N GLN A 16 15.68 -19.67 5.70
CA GLN A 16 14.30 -19.88 5.27
C GLN A 16 13.31 -19.25 6.25
N LEU A 17 12.26 -18.62 5.73
CA LEU A 17 11.19 -18.05 6.55
C LEU A 17 10.27 -19.19 7.03
N VAL A 18 10.27 -19.51 8.32
CA VAL A 18 9.51 -20.66 8.84
C VAL A 18 8.10 -20.29 9.28
N ARG A 19 7.90 -19.08 9.79
CA ARG A 19 6.57 -18.57 10.19
C ARG A 19 6.55 -17.06 10.31
N VAL A 20 5.35 -16.50 10.19
CA VAL A 20 5.04 -15.11 10.54
C VAL A 20 4.10 -15.12 11.75
N THR A 21 4.46 -14.40 12.81
CA THR A 21 3.59 -14.20 13.97
C THR A 21 3.32 -12.73 14.18
N SER A 22 2.26 -12.40 14.90
CA SER A 22 2.05 -11.04 15.37
C SER A 22 3.19 -10.62 16.31
N HIS A 23 3.42 -9.32 16.35
CA HIS A 23 4.19 -8.63 17.37
C HIS A 23 3.23 -7.63 18.02
N GLU A 24 3.25 -7.53 19.35
CA GLU A 24 2.28 -6.72 20.07
C GLU A 24 2.41 -5.23 19.72
N ASN A 25 1.32 -4.64 19.25
CA ASN A 25 1.21 -3.21 18.98
C ASN A 25 -0.22 -2.75 19.27
N ASP A 26 -0.44 -2.24 20.46
CA ASP A 26 -1.76 -1.81 20.94
C ASP A 26 -2.36 -0.65 20.15
N ASP A 27 -1.54 0.14 19.46
CA ASP A 27 -2.02 1.26 18.65
C ASP A 27 -2.58 0.79 17.30
N ILE A 28 -2.18 -0.41 16.83
CA ILE A 28 -2.52 -0.94 15.51
C ILE A 28 -3.34 -2.22 15.62
N ASP A 29 -2.77 -3.30 16.17
CA ASP A 29 -3.30 -4.65 16.02
C ASP A 29 -3.59 -5.43 17.30
N GLU A 30 -3.15 -4.94 18.47
CA GLU A 30 -3.30 -5.60 19.78
C GLU A 30 -2.82 -7.07 19.77
N GLY A 31 -1.75 -7.35 19.03
CA GLY A 31 -1.19 -8.69 18.94
C GLY A 31 -1.94 -9.64 18.00
N TRP A 32 -2.85 -9.14 17.16
CA TRP A 32 -3.53 -9.93 16.13
C TRP A 32 -2.92 -9.72 14.75
N ILE A 33 -2.96 -10.77 13.92
CA ILE A 33 -2.75 -10.66 12.47
C ILE A 33 -3.74 -11.57 11.76
N CYS A 34 -4.22 -11.13 10.61
CA CYS A 34 -5.12 -11.90 9.77
C CYS A 34 -4.41 -13.10 9.12
N ASP A 35 -5.19 -14.04 8.59
CA ASP A 35 -4.65 -15.25 7.94
C ASP A 35 -3.79 -14.92 6.73
N ARG A 36 -4.13 -13.86 5.96
CA ARG A 36 -3.26 -13.35 4.90
C ARG A 36 -1.89 -12.93 5.46
N GLY A 37 -1.86 -12.17 6.56
CA GLY A 37 -0.61 -11.77 7.20
C GLY A 37 0.18 -12.95 7.79
N ARG A 38 -0.53 -13.99 8.25
CA ARG A 38 0.06 -15.14 8.92
C ARG A 38 0.59 -16.21 7.97
N PHE A 39 -0.07 -16.45 6.83
CA PHE A 39 0.17 -17.62 5.98
C PHE A 39 0.59 -17.32 4.54
N ASP A 40 0.36 -16.10 4.04
CA ASP A 40 0.72 -15.71 2.67
C ASP A 40 2.22 -15.36 2.56
N TYR A 41 3.11 -16.32 2.78
CA TYR A 41 4.57 -16.13 2.69
C TYR A 41 5.31 -17.30 2.04
N THR A 42 4.57 -18.27 1.49
CA THR A 42 5.14 -19.52 0.97
C THR A 42 6.06 -19.28 -0.23
N ASP A 43 5.82 -18.21 -0.98
CA ASP A 43 6.62 -17.75 -2.11
C ASP A 43 8.07 -17.37 -1.74
N VAL A 44 8.31 -16.97 -0.49
CA VAL A 44 9.66 -16.62 0.02
C VAL A 44 10.66 -17.76 -0.13
N ASN A 45 10.21 -18.98 0.18
CA ASN A 45 11.03 -20.19 0.16
C ASN A 45 10.82 -21.04 -1.10
N ASP A 46 10.07 -20.55 -2.09
CA ASP A 46 9.73 -21.34 -3.27
C ASP A 46 11.01 -21.74 -4.03
N PRO A 47 11.21 -23.04 -4.33
CA PRO A 47 12.41 -23.51 -5.01
C PRO A 47 12.52 -23.03 -6.47
N SER A 48 11.40 -22.62 -7.07
CA SER A 48 11.36 -22.07 -8.44
C SER A 48 11.80 -20.61 -8.52
N ARG A 49 12.13 -19.97 -7.39
CA ARG A 49 12.50 -18.57 -7.34
C ARG A 49 13.59 -18.21 -8.36
N LEU A 50 13.37 -17.09 -9.03
CA LEU A 50 14.33 -16.53 -9.97
C LEU A 50 15.56 -16.03 -9.19
N ARG A 51 16.75 -16.48 -9.59
CA ARG A 51 18.04 -16.13 -8.94
C ARG A 51 19.04 -15.48 -9.89
N THR A 52 18.75 -15.45 -11.18
CA THR A 52 19.65 -14.85 -12.17
C THR A 52 18.83 -14.14 -13.23
N PRO A 53 19.30 -12.97 -13.71
CA PRO A 53 18.64 -12.30 -14.83
C PRO A 53 18.54 -13.17 -16.07
N SER A 54 17.51 -12.91 -16.87
CA SER A 54 17.35 -13.53 -18.17
C SER A 54 16.88 -12.53 -19.23
N ILE A 55 17.25 -12.79 -20.48
CA ILE A 55 16.79 -12.05 -21.66
C ILE A 55 16.22 -13.09 -22.61
N LYS A 56 14.91 -13.04 -22.87
CA LYS A 56 14.19 -14.00 -23.73
C LYS A 56 14.48 -15.46 -23.36
N GLY A 57 14.40 -15.76 -22.07
CA GLY A 57 14.63 -17.11 -21.51
C GLY A 57 16.10 -17.52 -21.36
N ALA A 58 17.06 -16.81 -21.98
CA ALA A 58 18.48 -17.09 -21.83
C ALA A 58 19.06 -16.38 -20.60
N ARG A 59 19.89 -17.07 -19.81
CA ARG A 59 20.59 -16.50 -18.65
C ARG A 59 21.45 -15.30 -19.09
N ALA A 60 21.40 -14.21 -18.32
CA ALA A 60 22.13 -12.97 -18.60
C ALA A 60 22.86 -12.45 -17.36
N THR A 61 23.82 -11.55 -17.56
CA THR A 61 24.41 -10.77 -16.47
C THR A 61 23.45 -9.65 -16.04
N TRP A 62 23.64 -9.12 -14.82
CA TRP A 62 22.89 -7.93 -14.38
C TRP A 62 23.10 -6.74 -15.29
N ALA A 63 24.35 -6.50 -15.72
CA ALA A 63 24.68 -5.40 -16.61
C ALA A 63 23.95 -5.51 -17.95
N ASP A 64 23.98 -6.69 -18.58
CA ASP A 64 23.29 -6.92 -19.86
C ASP A 64 21.78 -6.77 -19.71
N ALA A 65 21.20 -7.32 -18.65
CA ALA A 65 19.76 -7.26 -18.41
C ALA A 65 19.30 -5.82 -18.14
N ILE A 66 20.00 -5.07 -17.28
CA ILE A 66 19.68 -3.65 -17.00
C ILE A 66 19.80 -2.81 -18.26
N ASN A 67 20.84 -3.00 -19.07
CA ASN A 67 20.99 -2.31 -20.34
C ASN A 67 19.87 -2.66 -21.33
N ALA A 68 19.43 -3.92 -21.37
CA ALA A 68 18.30 -4.34 -22.18
C ALA A 68 16.98 -3.70 -21.71
N VAL A 69 16.75 -3.61 -20.39
CA VAL A 69 15.61 -2.88 -19.82
C VAL A 69 15.67 -1.42 -20.21
N ALA A 70 16.77 -0.73 -19.94
CA ALA A 70 16.96 0.69 -20.24
C ALA A 70 16.73 0.97 -21.74
N GLY A 71 17.32 0.17 -22.63
CA GLY A 71 17.14 0.29 -24.08
C GLY A 71 15.69 0.09 -24.55
N GLY A 72 14.93 -0.79 -23.89
CA GLY A 72 13.53 -1.05 -24.22
C GLY A 72 12.56 0.04 -23.76
N ILE A 73 12.88 0.77 -22.69
CA ILE A 73 11.97 1.75 -22.05
C ILE A 73 12.35 3.21 -22.29
N LYS A 74 13.62 3.51 -22.63
CA LYS A 74 14.10 4.89 -22.80
C LYS A 74 13.35 5.64 -23.91
N GLY A 75 12.93 6.86 -23.62
CA GLY A 75 12.33 7.77 -24.61
C GLY A 75 10.94 7.35 -25.13
N LYS A 76 10.25 6.41 -24.46
CA LYS A 76 8.95 5.90 -24.91
C LYS A 76 7.77 6.81 -24.55
N GLY A 77 7.89 7.67 -23.54
CA GLY A 77 6.81 8.55 -23.08
C GLY A 77 5.51 7.78 -22.85
N ALA A 78 4.40 8.27 -23.41
CA ALA A 78 3.06 7.65 -23.27
C ALA A 78 2.93 6.23 -23.84
N LYS A 79 3.94 5.75 -24.60
CA LYS A 79 4.00 4.37 -25.10
C LYS A 79 4.65 3.40 -24.11
N LEU A 80 5.14 3.88 -22.97
CA LEU A 80 5.61 3.06 -21.86
C LEU A 80 4.50 2.91 -20.83
N GLY A 81 4.21 1.66 -20.46
CA GLY A 81 3.50 1.32 -19.24
C GLY A 81 4.48 0.98 -18.13
N VAL A 82 4.29 1.53 -16.94
CA VAL A 82 4.96 1.11 -15.71
C VAL A 82 3.91 0.49 -14.80
N SER A 83 4.15 -0.74 -14.40
CA SER A 83 3.27 -1.56 -13.58
C SER A 83 3.90 -1.71 -12.19
N LEU A 84 3.28 -1.13 -11.16
CA LEU A 84 3.82 -1.14 -9.79
C LEU A 84 3.05 -2.11 -8.87
N PRO A 85 3.70 -2.73 -7.89
CA PRO A 85 3.07 -3.70 -7.00
C PRO A 85 2.46 -3.00 -5.78
N GLN A 86 1.56 -3.70 -5.10
CA GLN A 86 0.87 -3.19 -3.91
C GLN A 86 1.77 -2.97 -2.68
N ASP A 87 2.97 -3.55 -2.70
CA ASP A 87 3.92 -3.61 -1.59
C ASP A 87 5.25 -2.92 -1.94
N ILE A 88 5.26 -1.99 -2.91
CA ILE A 88 6.42 -1.13 -3.16
C ILE A 88 6.82 -0.39 -1.88
N THR A 89 8.11 -0.33 -1.55
CA THR A 89 8.56 0.42 -0.37
C THR A 89 8.49 1.93 -0.62
N ASN A 90 8.51 2.74 0.43
CA ASN A 90 8.54 4.19 0.28
C ASN A 90 9.81 4.65 -0.45
N GLU A 91 10.93 3.96 -0.24
CA GLU A 91 12.21 4.22 -0.90
C GLU A 91 12.16 3.87 -2.38
N GLU A 92 11.60 2.70 -2.74
CA GLU A 92 11.37 2.32 -4.13
C GLU A 92 10.43 3.32 -4.81
N ALA A 93 9.34 3.71 -4.15
CA ALA A 93 8.39 4.71 -4.65
C ALA A 93 9.07 6.07 -4.88
N PHE A 94 9.94 6.51 -3.98
CA PHE A 94 10.71 7.74 -4.11
C PHE A 94 11.68 7.70 -5.31
N LEU A 95 12.41 6.59 -5.49
CA LEU A 95 13.29 6.41 -6.65
C LEU A 95 12.49 6.34 -7.96
N PHE A 96 11.33 5.68 -7.96
CA PHE A 96 10.42 5.68 -9.11
C PHE A 96 9.90 7.08 -9.44
N ARG A 97 9.57 7.90 -8.43
CA ARG A 97 9.16 9.30 -8.66
C ARG A 97 10.23 10.06 -9.43
N LYS A 98 11.51 9.93 -9.03
CA LYS A 98 12.64 10.53 -9.76
C LYS A 98 12.78 10.02 -11.20
N LEU A 99 12.60 8.72 -11.42
CA LEU A 99 12.60 8.13 -12.76
C LEU A 99 11.45 8.68 -13.62
N LEU A 100 10.25 8.78 -13.06
CA LEU A 100 9.05 9.29 -13.73
C LEU A 100 9.10 10.80 -13.99
N ASP A 101 9.80 11.56 -13.16
CA ASP A 101 10.06 13.00 -13.41
C ASP A 101 11.14 13.24 -14.45
N GLY A 102 12.12 12.33 -14.54
CA GLY A 102 13.25 12.41 -15.46
C GLY A 102 13.10 11.49 -16.66
N PRO A 103 13.90 10.41 -16.75
CA PRO A 103 14.06 9.62 -17.97
C PRO A 103 12.80 8.89 -18.44
N LEU A 104 11.83 8.63 -17.57
CA LEU A 104 10.57 7.96 -17.87
C LEU A 104 9.38 8.92 -17.94
N LYS A 105 9.62 10.23 -18.08
CA LYS A 105 8.58 11.24 -18.15
C LYS A 105 7.53 10.94 -19.23
N GLY A 106 6.27 11.01 -18.83
CA GLY A 106 5.11 10.75 -19.68
C GLY A 106 4.71 9.28 -19.77
N ALA A 107 5.39 8.36 -19.07
CA ALA A 107 4.95 6.98 -18.94
C ALA A 107 3.56 6.89 -18.28
N LYS A 108 2.77 5.90 -18.69
CA LYS A 108 1.51 5.54 -18.04
C LYS A 108 1.81 4.66 -16.84
N VAL A 109 1.28 4.99 -15.66
CA VAL A 109 1.56 4.25 -14.42
C VAL A 109 0.28 3.57 -13.92
N LYS A 110 0.40 2.27 -13.62
CA LYS A 110 -0.67 1.48 -13.02
C LYS A 110 -0.14 0.71 -11.82
N MET A 111 -0.70 0.97 -10.64
CA MET A 111 -0.45 0.18 -9.44
C MET A 111 -1.54 -0.88 -9.26
N HIS A 112 -1.17 -2.11 -8.90
CA HIS A 112 -2.13 -3.22 -8.70
C HIS A 112 -2.63 -3.29 -7.27
N GLY A 113 -3.81 -3.90 -7.08
CA GLY A 113 -4.37 -4.20 -5.76
C GLY A 113 -4.71 -2.96 -4.92
N ARG A 114 -4.63 -1.77 -5.51
CA ARG A 114 -4.90 -0.49 -4.84
C ARG A 114 -6.36 -0.09 -4.93
N THR A 115 -6.77 0.79 -4.04
CA THR A 115 -7.98 1.59 -4.19
C THR A 115 -7.72 2.81 -5.08
N ALA A 116 -8.78 3.50 -5.50
CA ALA A 116 -8.67 4.80 -6.14
C ALA A 116 -8.79 5.96 -5.13
N ILE A 117 -8.78 5.67 -3.82
CA ILE A 117 -9.01 6.67 -2.78
C ILE A 117 -7.88 7.72 -2.82
N PRO A 118 -8.20 9.02 -2.89
CA PRO A 118 -7.17 10.06 -2.82
C PRO A 118 -6.46 10.03 -1.47
N ALA A 119 -5.28 10.63 -1.39
CA ALA A 119 -4.69 10.94 -0.09
C ALA A 119 -5.65 11.87 0.69
N PRO A 120 -5.77 11.75 2.02
CA PRO A 120 -6.62 12.65 2.80
C PRO A 120 -6.24 14.09 2.49
N ALA A 121 -7.22 14.93 2.14
CA ALA A 121 -6.94 16.29 1.74
C ALA A 121 -6.27 17.03 2.91
N ASN A 122 -5.02 17.45 2.72
CA ASN A 122 -4.44 18.50 3.55
C ASN A 122 -5.29 19.74 3.24
N GLY A 123 -6.13 20.17 4.18
CA GLY A 123 -6.91 21.40 4.01
C GLY A 123 -6.03 22.52 3.46
N ALA A 124 -6.56 23.30 2.51
CA ALA A 124 -5.82 24.34 1.81
C ALA A 124 -4.96 25.17 2.78
N GLY A 125 -3.64 25.18 2.57
CA GLY A 125 -2.68 25.94 3.38
C GLY A 125 -1.89 25.15 4.45
N ARG A 126 -2.02 23.82 4.54
CA ARG A 126 -1.14 23.01 5.40
C ARG A 126 0.13 22.55 4.68
N ALA A 127 1.25 22.53 5.40
CA ALA A 127 2.53 22.02 4.92
C ALA A 127 2.38 20.59 4.36
N GLN A 128 3.13 20.30 3.31
CA GLN A 128 3.15 19.00 2.63
C GLN A 128 3.70 17.93 3.60
N GLY A 129 2.80 17.13 4.20
CA GLY A 129 3.17 16.05 5.14
C GLY A 129 2.35 15.99 6.44
N ALA A 130 1.70 17.09 6.85
CA ALA A 130 0.91 17.09 8.09
C ALA A 130 -0.42 16.32 7.91
N LEU A 131 -0.64 15.31 8.74
CA LEU A 131 -1.89 14.55 8.76
C LEU A 131 -3.08 15.47 9.09
N PRO A 132 -4.24 15.32 8.42
CA PRO A 132 -5.40 16.13 8.74
C PRO A 132 -5.89 15.85 10.16
N ALA A 133 -6.35 16.88 10.87
CA ALA A 133 -6.88 16.70 12.23
C ALA A 133 -8.15 15.82 12.26
N SER A 134 -8.85 15.73 11.13
CA SER A 134 -9.97 14.83 10.90
C SER A 134 -9.55 13.38 10.67
N LEU A 135 -8.25 13.08 10.54
CA LEU A 135 -7.78 11.71 10.37
C LEU A 135 -8.06 10.91 11.64
N MET A 136 -8.69 9.77 11.43
CA MET A 136 -8.91 8.75 12.44
C MET A 136 -7.67 7.86 12.57
N HIS A 137 -7.17 7.68 13.78
CA HIS A 137 -6.17 6.66 14.09
C HIS A 137 -6.85 5.34 14.46
N ILE A 138 -6.18 4.22 14.22
CA ILE A 138 -6.73 2.87 14.41
C ILE A 138 -7.18 2.66 15.87
N ARG A 139 -6.35 3.07 16.84
CA ARG A 139 -6.68 3.02 18.26
C ARG A 139 -7.96 3.78 18.63
N GLU A 140 -8.22 4.91 17.97
CA GLU A 140 -9.39 5.75 18.28
C GLU A 140 -10.71 5.06 17.94
N ILE A 141 -10.69 4.02 17.09
CA ILE A 141 -11.89 3.26 16.71
C ILE A 141 -12.51 2.61 17.95
N ASP A 142 -11.66 2.21 18.90
CA ASP A 142 -12.09 1.61 20.15
C ASP A 142 -12.90 2.60 21.00
N ASP A 143 -12.65 3.91 20.89
CA ASP A 143 -13.33 4.94 21.70
C ASP A 143 -14.56 5.55 20.99
N ALA A 144 -14.83 5.13 19.73
CA ALA A 144 -15.97 5.60 18.98
C ALA A 144 -17.30 5.18 19.63
N ARG A 145 -18.24 6.14 19.73
CA ARG A 145 -19.63 5.89 20.14
C ARG A 145 -20.52 5.53 18.96
N VAL A 146 -20.20 6.04 17.77
CA VAL A 146 -20.89 5.70 16.53
C VAL A 146 -19.83 5.46 15.45
N ILE A 147 -19.96 4.35 14.75
CA ILE A 147 -19.10 3.95 13.65
C ILE A 147 -19.97 3.87 12.41
N VAL A 148 -19.51 4.50 11.34
CA VAL A 148 -20.12 4.43 10.00
C VAL A 148 -19.12 3.76 9.07
N VAL A 149 -19.46 2.58 8.56
CA VAL A 149 -18.67 1.86 7.55
C VAL A 149 -19.31 2.09 6.19
N VAL A 150 -18.54 2.55 5.20
CA VAL A 150 -19.05 2.95 3.89
C VAL A 150 -18.25 2.26 2.78
N ALA A 151 -18.94 1.65 1.82
CA ALA A 151 -18.33 1.10 0.60
C ALA A 151 -17.13 0.16 0.86
N SER A 152 -17.17 -0.61 1.95
CA SER A 152 -16.12 -1.58 2.31
C SER A 152 -16.71 -2.79 3.03
N ASP A 153 -16.14 -3.96 2.73
CA ASP A 153 -16.29 -5.17 3.52
C ASP A 153 -15.02 -5.34 4.36
N LEU A 154 -15.08 -4.90 5.62
CA LEU A 154 -13.89 -4.79 6.48
C LEU A 154 -13.18 -6.13 6.69
N GLU A 155 -13.93 -7.24 6.76
CA GLU A 155 -13.36 -8.58 6.98
C GLU A 155 -12.38 -8.94 5.86
N HIS A 156 -12.75 -8.64 4.62
CA HIS A 156 -11.95 -8.95 3.44
C HIS A 156 -10.91 -7.87 3.15
N ASP A 157 -11.28 -6.60 3.29
CA ASP A 157 -10.43 -5.47 2.93
C ASP A 157 -9.31 -5.27 3.96
N VAL A 158 -9.70 -5.07 5.23
CA VAL A 158 -8.83 -4.64 6.33
C VAL A 158 -9.19 -5.35 7.66
N PRO A 159 -8.94 -6.68 7.78
CA PRO A 159 -9.50 -7.50 8.86
C PRO A 159 -9.18 -7.07 10.30
N ILE A 160 -8.08 -6.34 10.54
CA ILE A 160 -7.80 -5.81 11.88
C ILE A 160 -8.72 -4.63 12.22
N ILE A 161 -9.06 -3.78 11.24
CA ILE A 161 -10.04 -2.72 11.43
C ILE A 161 -11.42 -3.34 11.73
N ASP A 162 -11.77 -4.45 11.06
CA ASP A 162 -12.97 -5.23 11.40
C ASP A 162 -12.96 -5.69 12.88
N LEU A 163 -11.83 -6.23 13.37
CA LEU A 163 -11.70 -6.61 14.80
C LEU A 163 -11.83 -5.40 15.74
N ARG A 164 -11.26 -4.24 15.39
CA ARG A 164 -11.40 -2.99 16.16
C ARG A 164 -12.86 -2.53 16.23
N VAL A 165 -13.57 -2.55 15.10
CA VAL A 165 -14.99 -2.23 15.03
C VAL A 165 -15.81 -3.21 15.87
N LYS A 166 -15.57 -4.52 15.74
CA LYS A 166 -16.22 -5.56 16.55
C LYS A 166 -15.99 -5.37 18.06
N LYS A 167 -14.77 -5.03 18.47
CA LYS A 167 -14.46 -4.70 19.85
C LYS A 167 -15.27 -3.48 20.33
N ALA A 168 -15.30 -2.40 19.55
CA ALA A 168 -16.03 -1.19 19.89
C ALA A 168 -17.54 -1.46 20.07
N ILE A 169 -18.17 -2.18 19.13
CA ILE A 169 -19.62 -2.44 19.17
C ILE A 169 -19.99 -3.46 20.27
N SER A 170 -19.22 -4.54 20.42
CA SER A 170 -19.58 -5.65 21.33
C SER A 170 -19.11 -5.46 22.77
N LYS A 171 -18.01 -4.72 23.00
CA LYS A 171 -17.43 -4.54 24.34
C LYS A 171 -17.60 -3.13 24.89
N ARG A 172 -17.75 -2.14 24.01
CA ARG A 172 -17.82 -0.72 24.40
C ARG A 172 -19.16 -0.07 24.05
N GLY A 173 -20.05 -0.82 23.40
CA GLY A 173 -21.42 -0.40 23.12
C GLY A 173 -21.51 0.71 22.07
N ALA A 174 -20.54 0.78 21.15
CA ALA A 174 -20.63 1.63 19.98
C ALA A 174 -21.83 1.23 19.11
N LYS A 175 -22.45 2.21 18.45
CA LYS A 175 -23.51 1.98 17.46
C LYS A 175 -22.88 1.89 16.07
N LEU A 176 -23.46 1.06 15.20
CA LEU A 176 -22.90 0.79 13.88
C LEU A 176 -23.91 1.09 12.79
N ILE A 177 -23.48 1.88 11.81
CA ILE A 177 -24.16 2.06 10.53
C ILE A 177 -23.26 1.48 9.45
N VAL A 178 -23.81 0.64 8.58
CA VAL A 178 -23.13 0.10 7.40
C VAL A 178 -23.84 0.60 6.16
N VAL A 179 -23.11 1.21 5.23
CA VAL A 179 -23.57 1.61 3.90
C VAL A 179 -22.83 0.73 2.88
N TYR A 180 -23.45 -0.37 2.51
CA TYR A 180 -22.89 -1.35 1.58
C TYR A 180 -24.00 -2.09 0.82
N PRO A 181 -23.80 -2.52 -0.45
CA PRO A 181 -24.85 -3.21 -1.20
C PRO A 181 -25.20 -4.59 -0.63
N ASP A 182 -24.16 -5.38 -0.36
CA ASP A 182 -24.26 -6.79 0.00
C ASP A 182 -24.21 -7.00 1.52
N SER A 183 -24.56 -8.19 1.97
CA SER A 183 -24.40 -8.53 3.40
C SER A 183 -22.93 -8.61 3.76
N VAL A 184 -22.59 -8.18 4.98
CA VAL A 184 -21.23 -8.24 5.53
C VAL A 184 -21.23 -8.92 6.89
N ASP A 185 -20.09 -9.39 7.38
CA ASP A 185 -20.01 -10.10 8.67
C ASP A 185 -20.52 -9.24 9.85
N LEU A 186 -20.36 -7.92 9.77
CA LEU A 186 -20.86 -6.95 10.76
C LEU A 186 -22.39 -6.96 10.92
N ASP A 187 -23.15 -7.49 9.96
CA ASP A 187 -24.60 -7.65 10.06
C ASP A 187 -25.01 -8.63 11.16
N ARG A 188 -24.09 -9.50 11.59
CA ARG A 188 -24.33 -10.45 12.68
C ARG A 188 -24.44 -9.77 14.04
N HIS A 189 -23.98 -8.52 14.17
CA HIS A 189 -24.07 -7.80 15.42
C HIS A 189 -25.48 -7.22 15.64
N PRO A 190 -26.14 -7.51 16.78
CA PRO A 190 -27.44 -6.94 17.08
C PRO A 190 -27.39 -5.41 17.12
N GLY A 191 -28.29 -4.76 16.38
CA GLY A 191 -28.37 -3.29 16.34
C GLY A 191 -27.50 -2.62 15.27
N THR A 192 -26.86 -3.38 14.38
CA THR A 192 -26.29 -2.84 13.14
C THR A 192 -27.40 -2.26 12.27
N VAL A 193 -27.28 -0.98 11.91
CA VAL A 193 -28.16 -0.32 10.93
C VAL A 193 -27.51 -0.46 9.56
N HIS A 194 -27.98 -1.42 8.75
CA HIS A 194 -27.48 -1.61 7.40
C HIS A 194 -28.36 -0.90 6.37
N ILE A 195 -27.79 0.11 5.72
CA ILE A 195 -28.35 0.80 4.56
C ILE A 195 -27.82 0.13 3.30
N ARG A 196 -28.67 -0.69 2.67
CA ARG A 196 -28.35 -1.35 1.40
C ARG A 196 -28.51 -0.37 0.25
N ASN A 197 -27.38 0.05 -0.32
CA ASN A 197 -27.34 0.98 -1.44
C ASN A 197 -27.14 0.24 -2.77
N ALA A 198 -27.53 0.87 -3.88
CA ALA A 198 -27.10 0.39 -5.19
C ALA A 198 -25.59 0.64 -5.37
N PRO A 199 -24.85 -0.20 -6.12
CA PRO A 199 -23.46 0.08 -6.45
C PRO A 199 -23.30 1.47 -7.08
N GLY A 200 -22.33 2.26 -6.59
CA GLY A 200 -22.07 3.62 -7.07
C GLY A 200 -22.97 4.69 -6.44
N SER A 201 -23.76 4.35 -5.42
CA SER A 201 -24.66 5.30 -4.74
C SER A 201 -24.32 5.53 -3.26
N ALA A 202 -23.18 5.01 -2.77
CA ALA A 202 -22.82 5.12 -1.36
C ALA A 202 -22.71 6.59 -0.93
N ALA A 203 -22.12 7.45 -1.76
CA ALA A 203 -21.98 8.88 -1.50
C ALA A 203 -23.35 9.58 -1.31
N ALA A 204 -24.38 9.17 -2.06
CA ALA A 204 -25.73 9.70 -1.92
C ALA A 204 -26.38 9.31 -0.59
N GLU A 205 -26.14 8.08 -0.11
CA GLU A 205 -26.62 7.63 1.20
C GLU A 205 -25.88 8.32 2.34
N VAL A 206 -24.55 8.47 2.25
CA VAL A 206 -23.74 9.19 3.25
C VAL A 206 -24.26 10.61 3.48
N ARG A 207 -24.67 11.32 2.43
CA ARG A 207 -25.21 12.70 2.56
C ARG A 207 -26.50 12.77 3.37
N LYS A 208 -27.29 11.69 3.44
CA LYS A 208 -28.52 11.63 4.24
C LYS A 208 -28.22 11.38 5.72
N LEU A 209 -27.08 10.75 6.03
CA LEU A 209 -26.71 10.30 7.38
C LEU A 209 -26.54 11.41 8.40
N ALA A 210 -26.19 12.63 7.99
CA ALA A 210 -26.08 13.77 8.93
C ALA A 210 -27.37 14.01 9.73
N SER A 211 -28.52 13.57 9.19
CA SER A 211 -29.83 13.68 9.83
C SER A 211 -30.25 12.43 10.60
N HIS A 212 -29.45 11.36 10.58
CA HIS A 212 -29.75 10.09 11.23
C HIS A 212 -29.74 10.26 12.76
N GLU A 213 -30.66 9.59 13.46
CA GLU A 213 -30.82 9.74 14.92
C GLU A 213 -29.52 9.45 15.69
N LEU A 214 -28.79 8.40 15.28
CA LEU A 214 -27.50 8.03 15.87
C LEU A 214 -26.41 9.09 15.68
N LEU A 215 -26.52 9.95 14.67
CA LEU A 215 -25.50 10.95 14.35
C LEU A 215 -25.88 12.37 14.78
N ARG A 216 -27.16 12.63 15.09
CA ARG A 216 -27.62 13.90 15.67
C ARG A 216 -27.17 14.08 17.11
N ASP A 217 -27.18 13.00 17.89
CA ASP A 217 -26.71 12.97 19.27
C ASP A 217 -25.87 11.70 19.50
N PRO A 218 -24.63 11.67 18.98
CA PRO A 218 -23.79 10.46 19.03
C PRO A 218 -23.31 10.11 20.44
N GLY A 219 -23.45 11.03 21.42
CA GLY A 219 -23.00 10.82 22.79
C GLY A 219 -21.49 10.64 22.95
N GLY A 220 -20.68 10.99 21.93
CA GLY A 220 -19.22 10.92 21.93
C GLY A 220 -18.62 10.81 20.52
N PRO A 221 -17.37 10.33 20.39
CA PRO A 221 -16.63 10.35 19.12
C PRO A 221 -17.33 9.55 18.01
N VAL A 222 -17.28 10.05 16.78
CA VAL A 222 -17.84 9.41 15.58
C VAL A 222 -16.71 9.03 14.63
N ALA A 223 -16.69 7.77 14.19
CA ALA A 223 -15.74 7.25 13.21
C ALA A 223 -16.43 7.01 11.87
N ILE A 224 -15.86 7.52 10.78
CA ILE A 224 -16.33 7.31 9.41
C ILE A 224 -15.24 6.57 8.64
N LEU A 225 -15.46 5.29 8.39
CA LEU A 225 -14.50 4.39 7.76
C LEU A 225 -14.99 4.08 6.35
N PHE A 226 -14.22 4.41 5.31
CA PHE A 226 -14.70 4.28 3.94
C PHE A 226 -13.70 3.63 2.98
N GLY A 227 -14.19 2.71 2.16
CA GLY A 227 -13.45 2.06 1.06
C GLY A 227 -13.77 2.69 -0.29
N ASP A 228 -13.53 1.94 -1.37
CA ASP A 228 -13.78 2.35 -2.76
C ASP A 228 -14.91 1.56 -3.44
N GLY A 229 -15.62 0.70 -2.71
CA GLY A 229 -16.66 -0.17 -3.26
C GLY A 229 -16.15 -1.06 -4.40
N TYR A 230 -14.89 -1.48 -4.35
CA TYR A 230 -14.22 -2.26 -5.40
C TYR A 230 -14.21 -1.57 -6.77
N GLY A 231 -14.11 -0.24 -6.77
CA GLY A 231 -14.11 0.59 -7.98
C GLY A 231 -15.50 0.86 -8.55
N GLY A 232 -16.57 0.50 -7.81
CA GLY A 232 -17.95 0.81 -8.18
C GLY A 232 -18.38 2.24 -7.85
N GLU A 233 -17.63 2.95 -7.02
CA GLU A 233 -17.97 4.30 -6.54
C GLU A 233 -17.20 5.38 -7.31
N ASP A 234 -17.83 6.56 -7.47
CA ASP A 234 -17.09 7.79 -7.76
C ASP A 234 -16.33 8.18 -6.48
N ILE A 235 -15.02 7.95 -6.50
CA ILE A 235 -14.22 8.00 -5.29
C ILE A 235 -13.97 9.42 -4.77
N ASP A 236 -13.94 10.39 -5.67
CA ASP A 236 -13.79 11.80 -5.30
C ASP A 236 -15.09 12.30 -4.67
N ASP A 237 -16.24 11.90 -5.24
CA ASP A 237 -17.55 12.22 -4.67
C ASP A 237 -17.77 11.55 -3.30
N LEU A 238 -17.39 10.27 -3.18
CA LEU A 238 -17.50 9.50 -1.94
C LEU A 238 -16.61 10.06 -0.84
N ALA A 239 -15.33 10.32 -1.12
CA ALA A 239 -14.42 10.91 -0.16
C ALA A 239 -14.90 12.29 0.30
N SER A 240 -15.42 13.12 -0.63
CA SER A 240 -16.03 14.40 -0.30
C SER A 240 -17.24 14.26 0.62
N ALA A 241 -18.15 13.32 0.33
CA ALA A 241 -19.33 13.05 1.14
C ALA A 241 -18.96 12.57 2.57
N CYS A 242 -17.97 11.69 2.69
CA CYS A 242 -17.47 11.21 3.98
C CYS A 242 -16.83 12.35 4.80
N GLY A 243 -15.99 13.18 4.17
CA GLY A 243 -15.37 14.33 4.84
C GLY A 243 -16.37 15.41 5.24
N ASP A 244 -17.41 15.65 4.43
CA ASP A 244 -18.53 16.52 4.79
C ASP A 244 -19.32 15.97 5.97
N LEU A 245 -19.59 14.66 6.01
CA LEU A 245 -20.26 14.01 7.13
C LEU A 245 -19.42 14.16 8.40
N ALA A 246 -18.12 13.87 8.33
CA ALA A 246 -17.18 14.00 9.45
C ALA A 246 -17.20 15.41 10.04
N ARG A 247 -17.11 16.44 9.19
CA ARG A 247 -17.19 17.84 9.63
C ARG A 247 -18.52 18.17 10.30
N LYS A 248 -19.65 17.72 9.74
CA LYS A 248 -20.99 18.03 10.25
C LYS A 248 -21.27 17.41 11.61
N VAL A 249 -20.77 16.20 11.85
CA VAL A 249 -21.04 15.45 13.09
C VAL A 249 -19.90 15.57 14.12
N GLY A 250 -18.86 16.38 13.83
CA GLY A 250 -17.67 16.47 14.68
C GLY A 250 -16.89 15.15 14.77
N GLY A 251 -16.95 14.33 13.73
CA GLY A 251 -16.31 13.03 13.64
C GLY A 251 -14.94 13.06 12.97
N LYS A 252 -14.31 11.90 12.92
CA LYS A 252 -13.05 11.62 12.22
C LYS A 252 -13.26 10.59 11.12
N GLU A 253 -12.42 10.61 10.11
CA GLU A 253 -12.51 9.75 8.94
C GLU A 253 -11.25 8.91 8.71
N MET A 254 -11.43 7.70 8.18
CA MET A 254 -10.38 6.78 7.77
C MET A 254 -10.66 6.27 6.36
N ALA A 255 -9.74 6.55 5.44
CA ALA A 255 -9.68 5.88 4.15
C ALA A 255 -9.16 4.44 4.34
N LEU A 256 -9.92 3.46 3.86
CA LEU A 256 -9.61 2.03 3.97
C LEU A 256 -8.90 1.55 2.71
N TYR A 257 -7.64 1.94 2.58
CA TYR A 257 -6.76 1.46 1.52
C TYR A 257 -6.60 -0.08 1.58
N ARG A 258 -6.40 -0.72 0.42
CA ARG A 258 -6.23 -2.19 0.34
C ARG A 258 -4.78 -2.59 0.15
N ALA A 259 -4.03 -1.84 -0.65
CA ALA A 259 -2.64 -2.19 -0.96
C ALA A 259 -1.71 -1.95 0.24
N THR A 260 -0.69 -2.80 0.38
CA THR A 260 0.21 -2.82 1.56
C THR A 260 0.84 -1.46 1.85
N ASN A 261 1.26 -0.73 0.82
CA ASN A 261 1.86 0.60 0.96
C ASN A 261 1.20 1.62 0.04
N GLU A 262 -0.13 1.54 -0.09
CA GLU A 262 -0.88 2.41 -0.98
C GLU A 262 -0.70 3.90 -0.63
N ARG A 263 -0.82 4.22 0.65
CA ARG A 263 -0.69 5.58 1.16
C ARG A 263 0.72 6.14 0.92
N GLY A 264 1.75 5.31 1.11
CA GLY A 264 3.13 5.69 0.80
C GLY A 264 3.35 5.97 -0.69
N ALA A 265 2.81 5.12 -1.56
CA ALA A 265 2.88 5.32 -3.01
C ALA A 265 2.09 6.56 -3.49
N LEU A 266 0.95 6.86 -2.85
CA LEU A 266 0.18 8.09 -3.08
C LEU A 266 0.97 9.33 -2.64
N ALA A 267 1.57 9.30 -1.45
CA ALA A 267 2.38 10.39 -0.92
C ALA A 267 3.62 10.67 -1.79
N ALA A 268 4.25 9.62 -2.33
CA ALA A 268 5.35 9.74 -3.29
C ALA A 268 4.90 10.16 -4.70
N GLY A 269 3.59 10.25 -4.97
CA GLY A 269 3.04 10.64 -6.27
C GLY A 269 3.29 9.61 -7.37
N VAL A 270 3.44 8.33 -7.05
CA VAL A 270 3.66 7.24 -8.03
C VAL A 270 2.45 6.32 -8.19
N ALA A 271 1.44 6.45 -7.31
CA ALA A 271 0.24 5.64 -7.40
C ALA A 271 -0.67 6.11 -8.56
N GLY A 272 -0.51 5.48 -9.73
CA GLY A 272 -1.27 5.76 -10.97
C GLY A 272 -2.38 4.72 -11.28
N TRP A 273 -3.45 5.18 -11.95
CA TRP A 273 -4.64 4.38 -12.35
C TRP A 273 -4.78 4.34 -13.89
N ASP A 274 -3.67 4.59 -14.60
CA ASP A 274 -3.71 4.75 -16.04
C ASP A 274 -4.12 3.43 -16.73
N LYS A 275 -4.93 3.59 -17.79
CA LYS A 275 -5.17 2.49 -18.73
C LYS A 275 -3.92 2.25 -19.55
N LEU A 276 -3.40 1.03 -19.48
CA LEU A 276 -2.21 0.60 -20.24
C LEU A 276 -2.53 0.28 -21.71
N ASP A 277 -3.71 0.66 -22.21
CA ASP A 277 -4.07 0.49 -23.62
C ASP A 277 -3.12 1.28 -24.53
N GLY A 278 -2.67 0.63 -25.61
CA GLY A 278 -1.81 1.23 -26.62
C GLY A 278 -0.34 1.40 -26.20
N VAL A 279 0.09 0.91 -25.03
CA VAL A 279 1.52 0.90 -24.67
C VAL A 279 2.26 -0.13 -25.52
N GLU A 280 3.46 0.23 -25.97
CA GLU A 280 4.34 -0.61 -26.80
C GLU A 280 5.45 -1.28 -25.96
N ALA A 281 5.79 -0.68 -24.82
CA ALA A 281 6.73 -1.22 -23.85
C ALA A 281 6.06 -1.31 -22.47
N LEU A 282 6.31 -2.39 -21.73
CA LEU A 282 5.82 -2.57 -20.37
C LEU A 282 6.99 -2.90 -19.44
N PHE A 283 7.12 -2.13 -18.36
CA PHE A 283 8.02 -2.44 -17.26
C PHE A 283 7.20 -2.76 -16.01
N SER A 284 7.23 -4.02 -15.58
CA SER A 284 6.57 -4.49 -14.38
C SER A 284 7.57 -4.54 -13.23
N TRP A 285 7.35 -3.72 -12.21
CA TRP A 285 8.00 -3.86 -10.91
C TRP A 285 7.16 -4.80 -10.05
N GLY A 286 7.54 -6.08 -10.01
CA GLY A 286 6.74 -7.15 -9.44
C GLY A 286 5.94 -7.93 -10.51
N PRO A 287 4.89 -8.66 -10.07
CA PRO A 287 4.04 -9.45 -10.94
C PRO A 287 3.48 -8.62 -12.12
N PRO A 288 3.22 -9.26 -13.28
CA PRO A 288 2.55 -8.60 -14.39
C PRO A 288 1.15 -8.13 -13.96
N PRO A 289 0.56 -7.16 -14.68
CA PRO A 289 -0.76 -6.66 -14.36
C PRO A 289 -1.81 -7.76 -14.25
N THR A 290 -2.71 -7.66 -13.26
CA THR A 290 -3.80 -8.63 -13.05
C THR A 290 -4.71 -8.75 -14.27
N ALA A 291 -4.90 -7.64 -15.01
CA ALA A 291 -5.65 -7.60 -16.26
C ALA A 291 -4.91 -8.24 -17.46
N GLY A 292 -3.68 -8.71 -17.26
CA GLY A 292 -2.78 -9.23 -18.29
C GLY A 292 -1.92 -8.17 -18.95
N ILE A 293 -0.92 -8.65 -19.71
CA ILE A 293 -0.06 -7.81 -20.54
C ILE A 293 -0.85 -7.41 -21.81
N PRO A 294 -0.98 -6.11 -22.14
CA PRO A 294 -1.67 -5.68 -23.35
C PRO A 294 -1.04 -6.27 -24.62
N LYS A 295 -1.85 -6.70 -25.58
CA LYS A 295 -1.38 -7.27 -26.86
C LYS A 295 -0.52 -6.30 -27.69
N SER A 296 -0.63 -4.99 -27.44
CA SER A 296 0.18 -3.95 -28.09
C SER A 296 1.65 -3.95 -27.62
N VAL A 297 1.95 -4.59 -26.49
CA VAL A 297 3.31 -4.65 -25.92
C VAL A 297 4.21 -5.50 -26.82
N LYS A 298 5.28 -4.87 -27.31
CA LYS A 298 6.33 -5.49 -28.12
C LYS A 298 7.61 -5.73 -27.32
N PHE A 299 7.77 -5.03 -26.20
CA PHE A 299 8.87 -5.17 -25.26
C PHE A 299 8.33 -5.26 -23.84
N SER A 300 8.66 -6.32 -23.12
CA SER A 300 8.34 -6.45 -21.70
C SER A 300 9.59 -6.67 -20.87
N ALA A 301 9.64 -6.01 -19.72
CA ALA A 301 10.62 -6.24 -18.68
C ALA A 301 9.90 -6.44 -17.34
N SER A 302 10.40 -7.37 -16.51
CA SER A 302 9.81 -7.68 -15.21
C SER A 302 10.88 -7.78 -14.12
N TRP A 303 10.65 -7.14 -12.98
CA TRP A 303 11.36 -7.40 -11.73
C TRP A 303 10.49 -8.35 -10.90
N ASP A 304 10.80 -9.64 -10.84
CA ASP A 304 9.93 -10.65 -10.22
C ASP A 304 10.72 -11.74 -9.51
N HIS A 305 10.17 -12.31 -8.45
CA HIS A 305 10.82 -13.39 -7.71
C HIS A 305 10.38 -14.78 -8.18
N LEU A 306 9.28 -14.89 -8.92
CA LEU A 306 8.75 -16.17 -9.42
C LEU A 306 8.68 -16.20 -10.96
N PRO A 307 8.82 -17.40 -11.57
CA PRO A 307 8.59 -17.58 -13.00
C PRO A 307 7.10 -17.41 -13.32
N ARG A 308 6.81 -16.79 -14.47
CA ARG A 308 5.44 -16.58 -14.97
C ARG A 308 5.38 -16.73 -16.47
N ALA A 309 4.18 -16.97 -16.98
CA ALA A 309 3.93 -16.97 -18.42
C ALA A 309 4.34 -15.64 -19.06
N GLY A 310 5.06 -15.70 -20.20
CA GLY A 310 5.58 -14.54 -20.91
C GLY A 310 7.01 -14.15 -20.51
N HIS A 311 7.56 -14.70 -19.43
CA HIS A 311 8.95 -14.44 -19.02
C HIS A 311 9.96 -14.98 -20.05
N GLU A 312 9.60 -16.01 -20.82
CA GLU A 312 10.39 -16.56 -21.91
C GLU A 312 10.62 -15.58 -23.07
N ALA A 313 9.78 -14.55 -23.20
CA ALA A 313 9.90 -13.51 -24.24
C ALA A 313 10.35 -12.15 -23.69
N ALA A 314 10.48 -12.03 -22.35
CA ALA A 314 10.76 -10.78 -21.65
C ALA A 314 12.23 -10.64 -21.23
N VAL A 315 12.61 -9.45 -20.75
CA VAL A 315 13.78 -9.28 -19.87
C VAL A 315 13.33 -9.48 -18.43
N VAL A 316 13.95 -10.37 -17.68
CA VAL A 316 13.56 -10.65 -16.29
C VAL A 316 14.72 -10.38 -15.35
N LEU A 317 14.48 -9.52 -14.36
CA LEU A 317 15.36 -9.21 -13.26
C LEU A 317 14.85 -9.95 -12.02
N PRO A 318 15.68 -10.77 -11.34
CA PRO A 318 15.22 -11.55 -10.20
C PRO A 318 15.05 -10.65 -8.97
N ALA A 319 13.88 -10.69 -8.37
CA ALA A 319 13.50 -9.83 -7.25
C ALA A 319 13.79 -10.44 -5.86
N THR A 320 14.04 -9.55 -4.91
CA THR A 320 13.96 -9.84 -3.47
C THR A 320 12.51 -9.91 -3.01
N THR A 321 12.24 -10.73 -1.99
CA THR A 321 10.92 -10.77 -1.34
C THR A 321 10.84 -9.80 -0.15
N PHE A 322 9.65 -9.62 0.43
CA PHE A 322 9.45 -8.80 1.63
C PHE A 322 10.29 -9.28 2.84
N ALA A 323 10.73 -10.54 2.86
CA ALA A 323 11.56 -11.10 3.93
C ALA A 323 13.07 -10.86 3.71
N GLU A 324 13.46 -10.35 2.55
CA GLU A 324 14.84 -10.09 2.15
C GLU A 324 15.15 -8.60 1.98
N ARG A 325 14.18 -7.80 1.52
CA ARG A 325 14.39 -6.37 1.23
C ARG A 325 14.24 -5.47 2.45
N GLN A 326 15.01 -4.39 2.46
CA GLN A 326 14.87 -3.30 3.41
C GLN A 326 13.98 -2.19 2.86
N GLY A 327 13.50 -1.32 3.76
CA GLY A 327 12.75 -0.13 3.40
C GLY A 327 11.71 0.22 4.46
N SER A 328 10.72 1.01 4.06
CA SER A 328 9.61 1.41 4.92
C SER A 328 8.28 1.35 4.18
N TYR A 329 7.21 1.16 4.95
CA TYR A 329 5.82 1.30 4.50
C TYR A 329 5.09 2.33 5.34
N THR A 330 4.09 2.96 4.74
CA THR A 330 3.16 3.87 5.38
C THR A 330 1.80 3.20 5.43
N ASN A 331 1.30 2.91 6.62
CA ASN A 331 0.01 2.27 6.81
C ASN A 331 -1.16 3.23 6.51
N LEU A 332 -2.39 2.73 6.61
CA LEU A 332 -3.60 3.48 6.27
C LEU A 332 -3.86 4.70 7.15
N GLU A 333 -3.30 4.78 8.36
CA GLU A 333 -3.39 5.95 9.27
C GLU A 333 -2.16 6.87 9.16
N GLY A 334 -1.20 6.57 8.29
CA GLY A 334 -0.04 7.42 8.02
C GLY A 334 1.20 7.08 8.84
N THR A 335 1.14 6.05 9.69
CA THR A 335 2.29 5.58 10.47
C THR A 335 3.31 4.91 9.55
N VAL A 336 4.55 5.40 9.61
CA VAL A 336 5.69 4.83 8.89
C VAL A 336 6.30 3.69 9.70
N GLN A 337 6.46 2.53 9.09
CA GLN A 337 7.01 1.33 9.68
C GLN A 337 8.20 0.83 8.87
N PHE A 338 9.28 0.48 9.55
CA PHE A 338 10.50 -0.01 8.92
C PHE A 338 10.50 -1.52 8.76
N LEU A 339 10.82 -1.98 7.57
CA LEU A 339 11.09 -3.39 7.28
C LEU A 339 12.46 -3.77 7.79
N ARG A 340 12.50 -4.81 8.62
CA ARG A 340 13.73 -5.43 9.12
C ARG A 340 13.79 -6.87 8.60
N PRO A 341 14.36 -7.11 7.42
CA PRO A 341 14.35 -8.44 6.82
C PRO A 341 15.18 -9.42 7.67
N PRO A 342 14.65 -10.61 8.01
CA PRO A 342 15.40 -11.62 8.75
C PRO A 342 16.33 -12.45 7.85
N ILE A 343 16.15 -12.39 6.52
CA ILE A 343 16.93 -13.15 5.55
C ILE A 343 17.86 -12.17 4.81
N PRO A 344 19.18 -12.36 4.82
CA PRO A 344 20.09 -11.53 4.03
C PRO A 344 19.86 -11.80 2.54
N VAL A 345 20.05 -10.79 1.69
CA VAL A 345 19.94 -10.93 0.24
C VAL A 345 21.05 -11.85 -0.27
N PRO A 346 20.73 -13.03 -0.82
CA PRO A 346 21.76 -13.96 -1.28
C PRO A 346 22.30 -13.53 -2.65
N ALA A 347 23.62 -13.51 -2.81
CA ALA A 347 24.24 -13.27 -4.11
C ALA A 347 23.75 -14.30 -5.16
N PRO A 348 23.55 -13.91 -6.44
CA PRO A 348 23.81 -12.58 -7.00
C PRO A 348 22.57 -11.66 -6.98
N LEU A 349 21.57 -11.88 -6.13
CA LEU A 349 20.40 -10.98 -6.03
C LEU A 349 20.82 -9.58 -5.57
N LYS A 350 20.04 -8.59 -5.97
CA LYS A 350 20.18 -7.18 -5.59
C LYS A 350 18.87 -6.70 -4.98
N GLU A 351 18.95 -5.78 -4.04
CA GLU A 351 17.77 -5.10 -3.51
C GLU A 351 17.12 -4.20 -4.57
N GLY A 352 15.82 -3.93 -4.39
CA GLY A 352 15.06 -3.09 -5.31
C GLY A 352 15.69 -1.69 -5.50
N TRP A 353 16.18 -1.08 -4.42
CA TRP A 353 16.81 0.25 -4.49
C TRP A 353 18.09 0.24 -5.31
N GLU A 354 18.91 -0.81 -5.23
CA GLU A 354 20.14 -0.96 -6.03
C GLU A 354 19.79 -1.06 -7.52
N VAL A 355 18.83 -1.93 -7.85
CA VAL A 355 18.37 -2.14 -9.23
C VAL A 355 17.80 -0.83 -9.81
N LEU A 356 17.07 -0.05 -9.03
CA LEU A 356 16.54 1.25 -9.47
C LEU A 356 17.65 2.28 -9.68
N CYS A 357 18.69 2.32 -8.83
CA CYS A 357 19.84 3.21 -9.01
C CYS A 357 20.64 2.84 -10.27
N GLU A 358 20.89 1.55 -10.51
CA GLU A 358 21.59 1.09 -11.71
C GLU A 358 20.77 1.32 -12.98
N LEU A 359 19.46 1.08 -12.93
CA LEU A 359 18.56 1.40 -14.04
C LEU A 359 18.52 2.90 -14.31
N ALA A 360 18.46 3.74 -13.27
CA ALA A 360 18.56 5.19 -13.41
C ALA A 360 19.86 5.59 -14.12
N ALA A 361 21.00 5.02 -13.69
CA ALA A 361 22.30 5.30 -14.31
C ALA A 361 22.32 4.89 -15.80
N ALA A 362 21.78 3.71 -16.14
CA ALA A 362 21.65 3.26 -17.54
C ALA A 362 20.73 4.16 -18.38
N LEU A 363 19.76 4.82 -17.74
CA LEU A 363 18.88 5.80 -18.35
C LEU A 363 19.47 7.22 -18.42
N GLY A 364 20.62 7.47 -17.78
CA GLY A 364 21.30 8.76 -17.74
C GLY A 364 20.96 9.64 -16.53
N LEU A 365 20.36 9.06 -15.48
CA LEU A 365 20.08 9.71 -14.20
C LEU A 365 20.97 9.10 -13.11
N HIS A 366 21.91 9.88 -12.56
CA HIS A 366 22.79 9.39 -11.50
C HIS A 366 22.10 9.49 -10.13
N LEU A 367 21.84 8.34 -9.52
CA LEU A 367 21.37 8.20 -8.14
C LEU A 367 22.44 7.43 -7.37
N ASP A 368 23.14 8.11 -6.46
CA ASP A 368 24.26 7.53 -5.71
C ASP A 368 23.88 7.43 -4.23
N TYR A 369 23.31 6.28 -3.86
CA TYR A 369 22.94 5.96 -2.50
C TYR A 369 23.72 4.74 -2.02
N ALA A 370 24.29 4.83 -0.81
CA ALA A 370 25.01 3.71 -0.18
C ALA A 370 24.08 2.72 0.54
N GLY A 371 22.76 2.93 0.49
CA GLY A 371 21.75 2.11 1.16
C GLY A 371 20.41 2.85 1.35
N VAL A 372 19.47 2.20 2.02
CA VAL A 372 18.12 2.76 2.24
C VAL A 372 18.09 3.97 3.17
N VAL A 373 19.01 4.07 4.13
CA VAL A 373 19.02 5.17 5.13
C VAL A 373 19.29 6.54 4.48
N PRO A 374 20.30 6.71 3.60
CA PRO A 374 20.45 7.93 2.80
C PRO A 374 19.20 8.32 2.01
N ILE A 375 18.48 7.34 1.43
CA ILE A 375 17.25 7.59 0.68
C ILE A 375 16.16 8.13 1.62
N GLN A 376 15.97 7.49 2.77
CA GLN A 376 15.02 7.93 3.81
C GLN A 376 15.31 9.34 4.31
N ARG A 377 16.59 9.68 4.50
CA ARG A 377 17.00 11.05 4.90
C ARG A 377 16.61 12.07 3.85
N GLU A 378 16.86 11.77 2.57
CA GLU A 378 16.49 12.69 1.49
C GLU A 378 14.96 12.83 1.39
N MET A 379 14.21 11.74 1.51
CA MET A 379 12.75 11.77 1.54
C MET A 379 12.21 12.65 2.67
N ALA A 380 12.79 12.53 3.87
CA ALA A 380 12.41 13.34 5.02
C ALA A 380 12.72 14.83 4.81
N LEU A 381 13.81 15.18 4.12
CA LEU A 381 14.14 16.58 3.81
C LEU A 381 13.18 17.21 2.78
N GLN A 382 12.58 16.40 1.91
CA GLN A 382 11.61 16.85 0.91
C GLN A 382 10.17 16.94 1.46
N THR A 383 9.95 16.48 2.70
CA THR A 383 8.66 16.49 3.39
C THR A 383 8.87 17.21 4.73
N PRO A 384 8.66 18.54 4.83
CA PRO A 384 9.20 19.35 5.92
C PRO A 384 8.88 18.95 7.37
N ASP A 385 7.95 18.04 7.63
CA ASP A 385 7.52 17.68 9.00
C ASP A 385 7.26 16.17 9.20
N LEU A 386 8.22 15.31 8.82
CA LEU A 386 8.41 14.12 9.65
C LEU A 386 9.15 14.60 10.91
N GLU A 387 8.42 15.01 11.95
CA GLU A 387 9.03 15.11 13.27
C GLU A 387 9.80 13.80 13.48
N PRO A 388 11.11 13.83 13.74
CA PRO A 388 11.82 12.62 14.08
C PRO A 388 11.08 12.04 15.28
N ALA A 389 10.62 10.80 15.16
CA ALA A 389 10.14 10.06 16.32
C ALA A 389 11.14 10.32 17.46
N PRO A 390 10.68 10.62 18.68
CA PRO A 390 11.58 10.89 19.79
C PRO A 390 12.64 9.78 19.80
N PRO A 391 13.94 10.14 19.92
CA PRO A 391 15.00 9.16 19.86
C PRO A 391 14.64 8.02 20.81
N PRO A 392 14.75 6.74 20.38
CA PRO A 392 14.32 5.63 21.19
C PRO A 392 14.99 5.76 22.56
N VAL A 393 14.18 5.94 23.60
CA VAL A 393 14.68 5.89 24.96
C VAL A 393 15.05 4.42 25.18
N LEU A 394 16.35 4.15 25.25
CA LEU A 394 16.86 2.85 25.66
C LEU A 394 16.44 2.62 27.11
N VAL A 395 15.27 2.02 27.31
CA VAL A 395 14.82 1.53 28.61
C VAL A 395 15.17 0.05 28.69
N GLY A 396 16.27 -0.24 29.38
CA GLY A 396 16.68 -1.61 29.68
C GLY A 396 18.20 -1.74 29.79
N PRO A 397 18.71 -2.63 30.66
CA PRO A 397 20.15 -2.87 30.74
C PRO A 397 20.64 -3.45 29.41
N ALA A 398 21.73 -2.87 28.89
CA ALA A 398 22.49 -3.49 27.81
C ALA A 398 22.93 -4.88 28.28
N HIS A 399 22.36 -5.93 27.70
CA HIS A 399 22.90 -7.26 27.87
C HIS A 399 24.18 -7.39 27.03
N PRO A 400 25.26 -7.92 27.60
CA PRO A 400 26.61 -7.90 27.04
C PRO A 400 26.76 -8.69 25.74
#